data_AF-A0A948V0D2-F1
#
_entry.id   AF-A0A948V0D2-F1
#
_cell.length_a   1.000
_cell.length_b   1.000
_cell.length_c   1.000
_cell.angle_alpha   90.00
_cell.angle_beta   90.00
_cell.angle_gamma   90.00
#
_symmetry.space_group_name_H-M   'P 1'
#
loop_
_entity.id
_entity.type
_entity.pdbx_description
1 polymer ?
#
loop_
_entity_poly.entity_id
_entity_poly.type
_entity_poly.pdbx_seq_one_letter_code
_entity_poly.pdbx_strand_id
1 'polypeptide(L)' 'MIPVPGFEGRRVAVFGLGRSGLTAARALKAGGALPVLWDDSVSSRMQAEAEGFAVEDLTSADWSG' A
#
# COMPACT_ATOMS: atom_id res chain seq x y z
N MET A 1 -7.93 -9.26 -9.53
CA MET A 1 -6.66 -9.24 -8.78
C MET A 1 -6.55 -10.57 -8.04
N ILE A 2 -5.37 -11.20 -7.99
CA ILE A 2 -5.14 -12.40 -7.16
C ILE A 2 -4.95 -11.92 -5.71
N PRO A 3 -5.76 -12.38 -4.73
CA PRO A 3 -5.63 -11.94 -3.34
C PRO A 3 -4.39 -12.53 -2.68
N VAL A 4 -3.77 -11.76 -1.77
CA VAL A 4 -2.68 -12.24 -0.91
C VAL A 4 -3.27 -12.69 0.43
N PRO A 5 -3.38 -14.01 0.71
CA PRO A 5 -3.94 -14.50 1.97
C PRO A 5 -2.94 -14.36 3.13
N GLY A 6 -3.45 -14.38 4.37
CA GLY A 6 -2.63 -14.43 5.60
C GLY A 6 -2.22 -13.06 6.14
N PHE A 7 -2.72 -11.97 5.53
CA PHE A 7 -2.48 -10.59 5.96
C PHE A 7 -3.78 -9.88 6.35
N GLU A 8 -4.85 -10.61 6.61
CA GLU A 8 -6.15 -10.07 6.98
C GLU A 8 -6.03 -9.14 8.21
N GLY A 9 -6.50 -7.91 8.08
CA GLY A 9 -6.41 -6.88 9.12
C GLY A 9 -4.99 -6.38 9.42
N ARG A 10 -3.95 -6.91 8.76
CA ARG A 10 -2.56 -6.49 8.98
C ARG A 10 -2.27 -5.20 8.21
N ARG A 11 -1.61 -4.27 8.88
CA ARG A 11 -1.09 -3.04 8.27
C ARG A 11 0.22 -3.38 7.54
N VAL A 12 0.27 -3.15 6.22
CA VAL A 12 1.41 -3.57 5.38
C VAL A 12 1.95 -2.39 4.60
N ALA A 13 3.24 -2.08 4.79
CA ALA A 13 3.92 -1.05 4.03
C ALA A 13 4.18 -1.52 2.59
N VAL A 14 3.88 -0.66 1.61
CA VAL A 14 4.27 -0.85 0.20
C VAL A 14 5.05 0.38 -0.24
N PHE A 15 6.37 0.24 -0.32
CA PHE A 15 7.28 1.26 -0.82
C PHE A 15 7.59 1.04 -2.30
N GLY A 16 7.47 2.09 -3.10
CA GLY A 16 7.67 2.06 -4.54
C GLY A 16 6.39 1.65 -5.28
N LEU A 17 5.82 2.57 -6.04
CA LEU A 17 4.47 2.53 -6.61
C LEU A 17 4.47 2.56 -8.14
N GLY A 18 5.55 2.09 -8.76
CA GLY A 18 5.62 1.81 -10.19
C GLY A 18 4.76 0.60 -10.59
N ARG A 19 5.20 -0.16 -11.60
CA ARG A 19 4.41 -1.26 -12.20
C ARG A 19 3.95 -2.34 -11.19
N SER A 20 4.85 -2.77 -10.31
CA SER A 20 4.58 -3.86 -9.36
C SER A 20 3.96 -3.38 -8.05
N GLY A 21 4.34 -2.19 -7.57
CA GLY A 21 3.90 -1.65 -6.29
C GLY A 21 2.39 -1.54 -6.15
N LEU A 22 1.75 -0.81 -7.07
CA LEU A 22 0.29 -0.68 -7.08
C LEU A 22 -0.41 -2.03 -7.26
N THR A 23 0.16 -2.92 -8.07
CA THR A 23 -0.37 -4.27 -8.25
C THR A 23 -0.33 -5.06 -6.93
N ALA A 24 0.78 -4.98 -6.18
CA ALA A 24 0.93 -5.62 -4.88
C ALA A 24 -0.04 -5.03 -3.84
N ALA A 25 -0.19 -3.71 -3.78
CA ALA A 25 -1.13 -3.04 -2.90
C ALA A 25 -2.58 -3.48 -3.16
N ARG A 26 -2.98 -3.59 -4.43
CA ARG A 26 -4.31 -4.12 -4.82
C ARG A 26 -4.49 -5.57 -4.38
N ALA A 27 -3.45 -6.40 -4.53
CA ALA A 27 -3.48 -7.81 -4.14
C ALA A 27 -3.62 -7.98 -2.62
N LEU A 28 -2.89 -7.18 -1.84
CA LEU A 28 -2.97 -7.11 -0.38
C LEU A 28 -4.36 -6.64 0.08
N LYS A 29 -4.89 -5.55 -0.48
CA LYS A 29 -6.24 -5.06 -0.18
C LYS A 29 -7.31 -6.10 -0.51
N ALA A 30 -7.19 -6.79 -1.65
CA ALA A 30 -8.09 -7.88 -2.03
C ALA A 30 -8.01 -9.09 -1.07
N GLY A 31 -6.86 -9.31 -0.43
CA GLY A 31 -6.66 -10.30 0.63
C GLY A 31 -7.06 -9.84 2.03
N GLY A 32 -7.66 -8.65 2.18
CA GLY A 32 -8.12 -8.13 3.46
C GLY A 32 -7.04 -7.44 4.31
N ALA A 33 -5.85 -7.21 3.77
CA ALA A 33 -4.85 -6.38 4.43
C ALA A 33 -5.23 -4.90 4.40
N LEU A 34 -4.46 -4.09 5.14
CA LEU A 34 -4.54 -2.63 5.19
C LEU A 34 -3.24 -2.02 4.64
N PRO A 35 -3.08 -1.90 3.30
CA PRO A 35 -1.85 -1.41 2.72
C PRO A 35 -1.68 0.09 2.97
N VAL A 36 -0.47 0.48 3.38
CA VAL A 36 -0.02 1.87 3.49
C VAL A 36 1.09 2.09 2.47
N LEU A 37 0.87 3.02 1.55
CA LEU A 37 1.68 3.19 0.34
C LEU A 37 2.59 4.41 0.46
N TRP A 38 3.77 4.32 -0.13
CA TRP A 38 4.64 5.49 -0.29
C TRP A 38 5.56 5.37 -1.51
N ASP A 39 5.87 6.52 -2.09
CA ASP A 39 6.83 6.68 -3.19
C ASP A 39 7.39 8.10 -3.14
N ASP A 40 8.63 8.27 -3.58
CA ASP A 40 9.25 9.58 -3.70
C ASP A 40 8.53 10.46 -4.73
N SER A 41 7.96 9.83 -5.76
CA SER A 41 7.16 10.47 -6.79
C SER A 41 5.80 10.92 -6.26
N VAL A 42 5.56 12.24 -6.28
CA VAL A 42 4.26 12.84 -5.99
C VAL A 42 3.17 12.26 -6.89
N SER A 43 3.44 12.05 -8.17
CA SER A 43 2.42 11.53 -9.10
C SER A 43 2.01 10.10 -8.76
N SER A 44 2.95 9.27 -8.32
CA SER A 44 2.66 7.90 -7.89
C SER A 44 1.84 7.88 -6.60
N ARG A 45 2.12 8.80 -5.67
CA ARG A 45 1.33 8.98 -4.45
C ARG A 45 -0.10 9.44 -4.74
N MET A 46 -0.27 10.45 -5.61
CA MET A 46 -1.60 10.92 -6.03
C MET A 46 -2.41 9.82 -6.72
N GLN A 47 -1.76 8.97 -7.54
CA GLN A 47 -2.42 7.82 -8.15
C GLN A 47 -2.91 6.82 -7.09
N ALA A 48 -2.10 6.52 -6.08
CA ALA A 48 -2.49 5.64 -4.98
C ALA A 48 -3.67 6.20 -4.18
N GLU A 49 -3.65 7.49 -3.85
CA GLU A 49 -4.77 8.17 -3.17
C GLU A 49 -6.05 8.13 -4.02
N ALA A 50 -5.95 8.35 -5.33
CA ALA A 50 -7.09 8.27 -6.25
C ALA A 50 -7.70 6.86 -6.33
N GLU A 51 -6.91 5.81 -6.07
CA GLU A 51 -7.38 4.43 -5.94
C GLU A 51 -7.90 4.09 -4.52
N GLY A 52 -7.88 5.06 -3.60
CA GLY A 52 -8.35 4.91 -2.23
C GLY A 52 -7.42 4.07 -1.35
N PHE A 53 -6.11 4.19 -1.57
CA PHE A 53 -5.10 3.69 -0.65
C PHE A 53 -4.67 4.76 0.35
N ALA A 54 -4.31 4.34 1.56
CA ALA A 54 -3.64 5.20 2.52
C ALA A 54 -2.22 5.49 2.01
N VAL A 55 -1.83 6.76 2.01
CA VAL A 55 -0.48 7.21 1.66
C VAL A 55 0.12 7.94 2.85
N GLU A 56 1.20 7.41 3.40
CA GLU A 56 1.88 7.95 4.57
C GLU A 56 3.40 7.86 4.38
N ASP A 57 4.13 8.84 4.89
CA ASP A 57 5.59 8.81 4.87
C ASP A 57 6.09 7.67 5.78
N LEU A 58 6.58 6.60 5.16
CA LEU A 58 7.00 5.39 5.87
C LEU A 58 8.22 5.63 6.77
N THR A 59 8.96 6.73 6.58
CA THR A 59 10.09 7.10 7.44
C THR A 59 9.65 7.67 8.79
N SER A 60 8.41 8.15 8.88
CA SER A 60 7.83 8.73 10.09
C SER A 60 6.59 8.00 10.62
N ALA A 61 6.04 7.05 9.85
CA ALA A 61 4.90 6.25 10.25
C ALA A 61 5.19 5.36 11.47
N ASP A 62 4.20 5.22 12.35
CA ASP A 62 4.27 4.33 13.51
C ASP A 62 3.92 2.89 13.11
N TRP A 63 4.86 1.98 13.39
CA TRP A 63 4.78 0.54 13.09
C TRP A 63 4.79 -0.34 14.34
N SER A 64 4.56 0.22 15.53
CA SER A 64 4.65 -0.51 16.80
C SER A 64 3.49 -1.50 17.08
N GLY A 65 2.56 -1.66 16.14
CA GLY A 65 1.38 -2.55 16.23
C GLY A 65 1.58 -3.99 15.77
#